data_AF-X0TNY5-F1
#
_entry.id   AF-X0TNY5-F1
#
_cell.length_a   1.000
_cell.length_b   1.000
_cell.length_c   1.000
_cell.angle_alpha   90.00
_cell.angle_beta   90.00
_cell.angle_gamma   90.00
#
_symmetry.space_group_name_H-M   'P 1'
#
loop_
_entity.id
_entity.type
_entity.pdbx_description
1 polymer ?
#
loop_
_entity_poly.entity_id
_entity_poly.type
_entity_poly.pdbx_seq_one_letter_code
_entity_poly.pdbx_strand_id
1 'polypeptide(L)'
;LAGNKGNVFTGAQAAYETPDTLFGYPLMFSDRSPGLGTTGDLMLCDLSYYLIKDGSGPFVAISPHVHFTTNRSVIKIFWNVDGEPWLSAPLPLEGSVANTVSPFVILQA
;
A
#
# COMPACT_ATOMS: atom_id res chain seq x y z
N LEU A 1 -10.37 0.24 28.78
CA LEU A 1 -9.22 1.10 29.13
C LEU A 1 -8.78 1.82 27.86
N ALA A 2 -8.54 3.12 27.98
CA ALA A 2 -8.58 4.13 26.92
C ALA A 2 -7.64 3.88 25.73
N GLY A 3 -8.10 4.21 24.53
CA GLY A 3 -7.30 4.28 23.31
C GLY A 3 -7.91 5.29 22.34
N ASN A 4 -7.35 6.50 22.36
CA ASN A 4 -7.67 7.72 21.62
C ASN A 4 -8.47 7.56 20.30
N LYS A 5 -9.66 8.17 20.24
CA LYS A 5 -10.38 8.47 18.99
C LYS A 5 -9.78 9.73 18.36
N GLY A 6 -8.75 9.56 17.53
CA GLY A 6 -8.10 10.65 16.79
C GLY A 6 -8.79 10.93 15.46
N ASN A 7 -9.46 12.08 15.39
CA ASN A 7 -9.80 12.93 14.23
C ASN A 7 -10.27 12.24 12.94
N VAL A 8 -11.54 11.82 12.93
CA VAL A 8 -12.30 11.62 11.69
C VAL A 8 -13.06 12.91 11.39
N PHE A 9 -12.61 13.70 10.42
CA PHE A 9 -13.40 14.82 9.90
C PHE A 9 -14.57 14.26 9.06
N THR A 10 -15.66 13.89 9.75
CA THR A 10 -16.95 13.60 9.11
C THR A 10 -17.80 14.86 9.15
N GLY A 11 -18.11 15.40 7.96
CA GLY A 11 -19.29 16.22 7.80
C GLY A 11 -20.53 15.36 8.09
N ALA A 12 -21.19 15.66 9.20
CA ALA A 12 -22.54 15.25 9.60
C ALA A 12 -22.82 13.75 9.87
N GLN A 13 -23.18 13.50 11.14
CA GLN A 13 -23.92 12.36 11.71
C GLN A 13 -23.15 11.08 12.07
N ALA A 14 -23.16 10.80 13.38
CA ALA A 14 -22.52 9.70 14.10
C ALA A 14 -23.15 8.31 13.88
N ALA A 15 -23.58 8.00 12.65
CA ALA A 15 -24.12 6.70 12.25
C ALA A 15 -23.54 6.19 10.91
N TYR A 16 -22.71 6.98 10.23
CA TYR A 16 -22.05 6.52 9.03
C TYR A 16 -20.79 5.75 9.43
N GLU A 17 -20.78 4.47 9.06
CA GLU A 17 -19.56 3.71 8.84
C GLU A 17 -18.56 4.60 8.08
N THR A 18 -17.27 4.45 8.38
CA THR A 18 -16.20 5.26 7.78
C THR A 18 -16.47 5.42 6.28
N PRO A 19 -16.59 6.65 5.76
CA PRO A 19 -17.04 6.84 4.37
C PRO A 19 -16.10 6.11 3.43
N ASP A 20 -16.64 5.23 2.59
CA ASP A 20 -15.86 4.44 1.62
C ASP A 20 -15.22 5.32 0.52
N THR A 21 -15.62 6.59 0.45
CA THR A 21 -15.15 7.55 -0.57
C THR A 21 -14.85 8.92 0.01
N LEU A 22 -13.81 9.56 -0.53
CA LEU A 22 -13.44 10.96 -0.27
C LEU A 22 -13.51 11.74 -1.58
N PHE A 23 -14.37 12.77 -1.64
CA PHE A 23 -14.59 13.58 -2.85
C PHE A 23 -14.90 12.76 -4.12
N GLY A 24 -15.54 11.59 -3.97
CA GLY A 24 -15.86 10.67 -5.07
C GLY A 24 -14.74 9.68 -5.43
N TYR A 25 -13.59 9.74 -4.76
CA TYR A 25 -12.52 8.75 -4.91
C TYR A 25 -12.63 7.67 -3.83
N PRO A 26 -12.37 6.38 -4.15
CA PRO A 26 -12.39 5.31 -3.17
C PRO A 26 -11.28 5.49 -2.14
N LEU A 27 -11.59 5.25 -0.86
CA LEU A 27 -10.61 5.21 0.22
C LEU A 27 -10.11 3.78 0.45
N MET A 28 -8.80 3.63 0.60
CA MET A 28 -8.16 2.39 0.99
C MET A 28 -7.38 2.60 2.28
N PHE A 29 -7.71 1.83 3.31
CA PHE A 29 -6.99 1.86 4.59
C PHE A 29 -5.85 0.84 4.57
N SER A 30 -4.66 1.28 4.95
CA SER A 30 -3.48 0.43 5.07
C SER A 30 -2.85 0.63 6.44
N ASP A 31 -2.73 -0.45 7.20
CA ASP A 31 -2.05 -0.45 8.50
C ASP A 31 -0.53 -0.21 8.39
N ARG A 32 -0.01 -0.18 7.16
CA ARG A 32 1.41 0.10 6.88
C ARG A 32 1.68 1.56 6.52
N SER A 33 0.66 2.41 6.53
CA SER A 33 0.85 3.84 6.31
C SER A 33 1.61 4.47 7.50
N PRO A 34 2.44 5.51 7.25
CA PRO A 34 3.08 6.29 8.29
C PRO A 34 2.07 6.88 9.29
N GLY A 35 2.53 7.20 10.51
CA GLY A 35 1.66 7.77 11.54
C GLY A 35 1.14 9.17 11.17
N LEU A 36 0.02 9.57 11.78
CA LEU A 36 -0.59 10.89 11.57
C LEU A 36 0.43 12.03 11.74
N GLY A 37 0.47 12.96 10.78
CA GLY A 37 1.39 14.10 10.80
C GLY A 37 2.82 13.77 10.35
N THR A 38 3.02 12.62 9.73
CA THR A 38 4.24 12.31 8.99
C THR A 38 3.97 12.34 7.49
N THR A 39 4.97 12.72 6.69
CA THR A 39 4.84 12.78 5.24
C THR A 39 4.33 11.46 4.67
N GLY A 40 3.23 11.50 3.91
CA GLY A 40 2.58 10.32 3.34
C GLY A 40 1.57 9.63 4.26
N ASP A 41 1.07 10.30 5.30
CA ASP A 41 -0.07 9.82 6.10
C ASP A 41 -1.37 9.74 5.27
N LEU A 42 -1.53 10.63 4.30
CA LEU A 42 -2.57 10.62 3.28
C LEU A 42 -1.94 10.71 1.89
N MET A 43 -2.34 9.79 1.01
CA MET A 43 -1.81 9.68 -0.34
C MET A 43 -2.96 9.53 -1.35
N LEU A 44 -2.88 10.28 -2.44
CA LEU A 44 -3.73 10.09 -3.62
C LEU A 44 -2.91 9.33 -4.66
N CYS A 45 -3.31 8.10 -4.94
CA CYS A 45 -2.60 7.18 -5.82
C CYS A 45 -3.56 6.60 -6.85
N ASP A 46 -3.22 6.71 -8.14
CA ASP A 46 -3.84 5.90 -9.19
C ASP A 46 -3.06 4.59 -9.38
N LEU A 47 -3.60 3.50 -8.84
CA LEU A 47 -2.99 2.18 -8.88
C LEU A 47 -2.93 1.58 -10.29
N SER A 48 -3.63 2.15 -11.27
CA SER A 48 -3.50 1.76 -12.68
C SER A 48 -2.09 2.03 -13.23
N TYR A 49 -1.35 2.96 -12.61
CA TYR A 49 0.04 3.28 -12.93
C TYR A 49 1.05 2.57 -12.01
N TYR A 50 0.60 1.60 -11.21
CA TYR A 50 1.47 0.79 -10.36
C TYR A 50 1.60 -0.62 -10.95
N LEU A 51 2.81 -1.03 -11.29
CA LEU A 51 3.06 -2.33 -11.90
C LEU A 51 3.50 -3.31 -10.83
N ILE A 52 2.76 -4.41 -10.73
CA ILE A 52 3.16 -5.57 -9.91
C ILE A 52 3.65 -6.65 -10.86
N LYS A 53 4.91 -7.05 -10.70
CA LYS A 53 5.47 -8.19 -11.41
C LYS A 53 5.58 -9.36 -10.45
N ASP A 54 4.70 -10.33 -10.65
CA ASP A 54 4.88 -11.64 -10.04
C ASP A 54 6.12 -12.30 -10.63
N GLY A 55 7.01 -12.73 -9.74
CA GLY A 55 8.14 -13.57 -10.09
C GLY A 55 7.71 -14.99 -10.45
N SER A 56 8.64 -15.92 -10.39
CA SER A 56 8.28 -17.33 -10.48
C SER A 56 7.44 -17.75 -9.27
N GLY A 57 6.44 -18.60 -9.52
CA GLY A 57 5.37 -18.94 -8.57
C GLY A 57 5.83 -19.57 -7.25
N PRO A 58 4.89 -19.95 -6.36
CA PRO A 58 5.24 -20.49 -5.06
C PRO A 58 6.01 -21.80 -5.21
N PHE A 59 7.29 -21.79 -4.85
CA PHE A 59 8.11 -23.00 -4.83
C PHE A 59 8.00 -23.64 -3.47
N VAL A 60 7.64 -24.91 -3.47
CA VAL A 60 7.56 -25.72 -2.27
C VAL A 60 8.67 -26.77 -2.32
N ALA A 61 9.54 -26.76 -1.33
CA ALA A 61 10.55 -27.79 -1.13
C ALA A 61 10.40 -28.38 0.27
N ILE A 62 10.46 -29.71 0.37
CA ILE A 62 10.38 -30.42 1.64
C ILE A 62 11.72 -31.14 1.84
N SER A 63 12.34 -30.90 2.99
CA SER A 63 13.58 -31.58 3.39
C SER A 63 13.35 -32.40 4.66
N PRO A 64 13.29 -33.74 4.54
CA PRO A 64 13.22 -34.64 5.70
C PRO A 64 14.59 -34.90 6.35
N HIS A 65 15.68 -34.51 5.69
CA HIS A 65 17.04 -34.91 6.10
C HIS A 65 17.67 -33.99 7.15
N VAL A 66 17.30 -32.70 7.20
CA VAL A 66 17.92 -31.70 8.10
C VAL A 66 17.64 -32.01 9.58
N HIS A 67 16.47 -32.59 9.89
CA HIS A 67 16.07 -32.93 11.25
C HIS A 67 15.63 -34.40 11.41
N PHE A 68 16.33 -35.29 10.70
CA PHE A 68 16.00 -36.72 10.67
C PHE A 68 16.03 -37.37 12.05
N THR A 69 17.01 -37.04 12.89
CA THR A 69 17.15 -37.61 14.26
C THR A 69 16.08 -37.16 15.24
N THR A 70 15.34 -36.09 14.93
CA THR A 70 14.27 -35.57 15.77
C THR A 70 12.89 -35.77 15.15
N ASN A 71 12.79 -36.58 14.07
CA ASN A 71 11.57 -36.84 13.33
C ASN A 71 10.82 -35.56 12.89
N ARG A 72 11.56 -34.55 12.41
CA ARG A 72 10.97 -33.29 11.91
C ARG A 72 11.28 -33.11 10.42
N SER A 73 10.30 -32.61 9.68
CA SER A 73 10.44 -32.21 8.27
C SER A 73 10.48 -30.69 8.16
N VAL A 74 11.41 -30.17 7.37
CA VAL A 74 11.52 -28.73 7.09
C VAL A 74 10.80 -28.45 5.78
N ILE A 75 9.88 -27.49 5.80
CA ILE A 75 9.15 -27.03 4.62
C ILE A 75 9.66 -25.63 4.27
N LYS A 76 10.16 -25.46 3.04
CA LYS A 76 10.54 -24.16 2.49
C LYS A 76 9.51 -23.77 1.44
N ILE A 77 8.84 -22.65 1.68
CA ILE A 77 7.92 -22.02 0.74
C ILE A 77 8.48 -20.63 0.48
N PHE A 78 8.72 -20.29 -0.79
CA PHE A 78 9.09 -18.93 -1.16
C PHE A 78 8.32 -18.49 -2.39
N TRP A 79 7.96 -17.20 -2.39
CA TRP A 79 7.31 -16.53 -3.50
C TRP A 79 7.93 -15.14 -3.61
N ASN A 80 8.38 -14.80 -4.81
CA ASN A 80 8.96 -13.49 -5.11
C ASN A 80 7.91 -12.64 -5.82
N VAL A 81 7.65 -11.46 -5.29
CA VAL A 81 6.80 -10.43 -5.87
C VAL A 81 7.59 -9.14 -5.80
N ASP A 82 7.62 -8.40 -6.92
CA ASP A 82 8.19 -7.06 -6.98
C ASP A 82 7.15 -6.09 -7.56
N GLY A 83 7.25 -4.82 -7.19
CA GLY A 83 6.31 -3.80 -7.63
C GLY A 83 6.91 -2.42 -7.63
N GLU A 84 6.70 -1.70 -8.72
CA GLU A 84 7.22 -0.34 -8.92
C GLU A 84 6.20 0.53 -9.64
N PRO A 85 6.15 1.85 -9.35
CA PRO A 85 5.46 2.80 -10.20
C PRO A 85 5.94 2.68 -11.65
N TRP A 86 5.01 2.69 -12.60
CA TRP A 86 5.36 2.68 -14.02
C TRP A 86 6.11 3.97 -14.42
N LEU A 87 5.78 5.08 -13.77
CA LEU A 87 6.44 6.35 -14.02
C LEU A 87 7.60 6.56 -13.05
N SER A 88 8.77 6.87 -13.62
CA SER A 88 9.95 7.30 -12.86
C SER A 88 10.01 8.81 -12.64
N ALA A 89 9.20 9.59 -13.37
CA ALA A 89 9.15 11.05 -13.27
C ALA A 89 7.72 11.59 -13.49
N PRO A 90 7.38 12.75 -12.89
CA PRO A 90 6.12 13.44 -13.16
C PRO A 90 5.96 13.80 -14.64
N LEU A 91 4.73 13.75 -15.14
CA LEU A 91 4.41 14.13 -16.51
C LEU A 91 4.21 15.65 -16.60
N PRO A 92 4.70 16.33 -17.65
CA PRO A 92 4.37 17.73 -17.88
C PRO A 92 2.90 17.87 -18.28
N LEU A 93 2.23 18.91 -17.78
CA LEU A 93 0.89 19.26 -18.24
C LEU A 93 0.95 19.84 -19.65
N GLU A 94 -0.03 19.53 -20.49
CA GLU A 94 -0.10 20.07 -21.85
C GLU A 94 -0.02 21.61 -21.83
N GLY A 95 0.98 22.17 -22.53
CA GLY A 95 1.21 23.61 -22.63
C GLY A 95 1.97 24.25 -21.45
N SER A 96 2.48 23.49 -20.48
CA SER A 96 3.31 24.02 -19.39
C SER A 96 4.62 23.27 -19.21
N VAL A 97 5.71 24.03 -19.07
CA VAL A 97 7.04 23.53 -18.68
C VAL A 97 7.27 23.56 -17.16
N ALA A 98 6.37 24.21 -16.41
CA ALA A 98 6.52 24.40 -14.96
C ALA A 98 5.54 23.55 -14.13
N ASN A 99 4.37 23.21 -14.70
CA ASN A 99 3.35 22.44 -14.00
C ASN A 99 3.47 20.96 -14.39
N THR A 100 3.65 20.11 -13.39
CA THR A 100 3.69 18.66 -13.57
C THR A 100 2.48 18.01 -12.91
N VAL A 101 2.05 16.88 -13.47
CA VAL A 101 1.02 16.01 -12.93
C VAL A 101 1.64 14.64 -12.65
N SER A 102 1.29 14.06 -11.51
CA SER A 102 1.75 12.74 -11.11
C SER A 102 0.56 11.89 -10.68
N PRO A 103 0.49 10.60 -11.07
CA PRO A 103 -0.49 9.66 -10.54
C PRO A 103 -0.35 9.39 -9.04
N PHE A 104 0.80 9.74 -8.45
CA PHE A 104 1.10 9.54 -7.04
C PHE A 104 1.40 10.89 -6.39
N VAL A 105 0.56 11.29 -5.43
CA VAL A 105 0.67 12.55 -4.68
C VAL A 105 0.56 12.23 -3.19
N ILE A 106 1.51 12.73 -2.41
CA ILE A 106 1.55 12.51 -0.96
C ILE A 106 1.38 13.84 -0.22
N LEU A 107 0.69 13.80 0.92
CA LEU A 107 0.62 14.95 1.80
C LEU A 107 1.97 15.16 2.50
N GLN A 108 2.48 16.39 2.47
CA GLN A 108 3.63 16.79 3.27
C GLN A 108 3.18 17.05 4.71
N ALA A 109 4.01 16.68 5.69
CA ALA A 109 3.80 17.02 7.09
C ALA A 109 3.69 18.53 7.33
#